data_AF-A0A947I235-F1
#
_entry.id   AF-A0A947I235-F1
#
_cell.length_a   1.000
_cell.length_b   1.000
_cell.length_c   1.000
_cell.angle_alpha   90.00
_cell.angle_beta   90.00
_cell.angle_gamma   90.00
#
_symmetry.space_group_name_H-M   'P 1'
#
loop_
_entity.id
_entity.type
_entity.pdbx_description
1 polymer ?
#
loop_
_entity_poly.entity_id
_entity_poly.type
_entity_poly.pdbx_seq_one_letter_code
_entity_poly.pdbx_strand_id
1 'polypeptide(L)'
;ITLNKGAVEARGWKWKELDEDIGKVEKTIPAAQLPDTIEEIPDDILNWAVVCEESGKPFRIVKQELALYRQLGIPVPRRRPLQRHKDRNMLRNSRDLWERKCDKCGKDIQTSYDPERPERVYCENCYLKEVY
;
A
#
# COMPACT_ATOMS: atom_id res chain seq x y z
N ILE A 1 -17.40 -5.58 9.14
CA ILE A 1 -17.71 -6.73 10.03
C ILE A 1 -16.39 -7.28 10.54
N THR A 2 -16.07 -7.10 11.82
CA THR A 2 -14.86 -7.66 12.42
C THR A 2 -15.24 -8.97 13.10
N LEU A 3 -14.82 -10.11 12.54
CA LEU A 3 -15.10 -11.43 13.11
C LEU A 3 -14.07 -11.74 14.21
N ASN A 4 -14.53 -12.27 15.34
CA ASN A 4 -13.67 -12.76 16.42
C ASN A 4 -13.36 -14.26 16.25
N LYS A 5 -12.30 -14.76 16.90
CA LYS A 5 -11.85 -16.15 16.81
C LYS A 5 -12.98 -17.16 17.08
N GLY A 6 -13.74 -16.96 18.16
CA GLY A 6 -14.85 -17.83 18.54
C GLY A 6 -15.99 -17.88 17.50
N ALA A 7 -16.35 -16.75 16.87
CA ALA A 7 -17.38 -16.71 15.83
C ALA A 7 -16.92 -17.38 14.52
N VAL A 8 -15.62 -17.39 14.25
CA VAL A 8 -15.04 -18.06 13.07
C VAL A 8 -15.02 -19.57 13.28
N GLU A 9 -14.60 -20.03 14.46
CA GLU A 9 -14.58 -21.45 14.82
C GLU A 9 -16.01 -22.03 14.90
N ALA A 10 -16.99 -21.28 15.41
CA ALA A 10 -18.39 -21.68 15.44
C ALA A 10 -19.01 -21.88 14.04
N ARG A 11 -18.45 -21.25 13.01
CA ARG A 11 -18.86 -21.41 11.60
C ARG A 11 -18.10 -22.53 10.89
N GLY A 12 -17.26 -23.29 11.61
CA GLY A 12 -16.42 -24.34 11.05
C GLY A 12 -15.25 -23.83 10.20
N TRP A 13 -14.93 -22.54 10.30
CA TRP A 13 -13.82 -21.94 9.56
C TRP A 13 -12.52 -22.02 10.35
N LYS A 14 -11.39 -22.11 9.64
CA LYS A 14 -10.06 -22.14 10.26
C LYS A 14 -9.61 -20.72 10.60
N TRP A 15 -9.29 -20.49 11.88
CA TRP A 15 -8.62 -19.27 12.31
C TRP A 15 -7.10 -19.44 12.22
N LYS A 16 -6.41 -18.46 11.64
CA LYS A 16 -4.95 -18.39 11.65
C LYS A 16 -4.53 -17.08 12.28
N GLU A 17 -3.76 -17.18 13.36
CA GLU A 17 -3.05 -16.02 13.90
C GLU A 17 -1.93 -15.67 12.93
N LEU A 18 -1.84 -14.39 12.57
CA LEU A 18 -0.76 -13.89 11.72
C LEU A 18 0.51 -13.87 12.56
N ASP A 19 1.27 -14.96 12.51
CA ASP A 19 2.62 -14.99 13.06
C ASP A 19 3.48 -14.02 12.26
N GLU A 20 3.92 -12.94 12.92
CA GLU A 20 4.87 -11.99 12.37
C GLU A 20 6.31 -12.43 12.65
N ASP A 21 6.59 -13.72 12.41
CA ASP A 21 7.93 -14.26 12.58
C ASP A 21 8.85 -13.67 11.49
N ILE A 22 9.76 -12.80 11.92
CA ILE A 22 10.76 -12.15 11.07
C ILE A 22 11.96 -13.09 10.84
N GLY A 23 12.00 -14.23 11.53
CA GLY A 23 13.12 -15.16 11.56
C GLY A 23 14.25 -14.66 12.48
N LYS A 24 15.41 -15.31 12.37
CA LYS A 24 16.61 -14.92 13.12
C LYS A 24 17.25 -13.70 12.44
N VAL A 25 17.36 -12.61 13.19
CA VAL A 25 18.05 -11.37 12.77
C VAL A 25 19.14 -11.04 13.78
N GLU A 26 20.23 -10.45 13.31
CA GLU A 26 21.37 -10.09 14.16
C GLU A 26 21.13 -8.75 14.87
N LYS A 27 20.42 -7.83 14.22
CA LYS A 27 20.15 -6.49 14.74
C LYS A 27 18.80 -5.98 14.26
N THR A 28 18.16 -5.17 15.11
CA THR A 28 16.95 -4.42 14.76
C THR A 28 17.28 -2.94 14.73
N ILE A 29 16.96 -2.25 13.63
CA ILE A 29 17.20 -0.82 13.44
C ILE A 29 15.90 -0.07 13.11
N PRO A 30 15.69 1.15 13.63
CA PRO A 30 14.63 2.03 13.15
C PRO A 30 14.88 2.43 11.69
N ALA A 31 13.82 2.51 10.88
CA ALA A 31 13.94 2.97 9.48
C ALA A 31 14.52 4.38 9.33
N ALA A 32 14.40 5.23 10.36
CA ALA A 32 14.99 6.57 10.38
C ALA A 32 16.54 6.58 10.40
N GLN A 33 17.18 5.47 10.76
CA GLN A 33 18.64 5.33 10.73
C GLN A 33 19.17 4.86 9.37
N LEU A 34 18.29 4.54 8.42
CA LEU A 34 18.69 4.16 7.07
C LEU A 34 19.17 5.39 6.29
N PRO A 35 20.30 5.30 5.57
CA PRO A 35 20.73 6.32 4.62
C PRO A 35 19.67 6.60 3.55
N ASP A 36 19.71 7.82 3.01
CA ASP A 36 18.82 8.25 1.91
C ASP A 36 19.31 7.76 0.54
N THR A 37 20.56 7.32 0.44
CA THR A 37 21.21 6.84 -0.78
C THR A 37 21.53 5.35 -0.69
N ILE A 38 21.33 4.62 -1.79
CA ILE A 38 21.50 3.16 -1.84
C ILE A 38 22.97 2.73 -1.76
N GLU A 39 23.88 3.61 -2.16
CA GLU A 39 25.33 3.40 -2.16
C GLU A 39 25.90 3.30 -0.74
N GLU A 40 25.28 3.98 0.22
CA GLU A 40 25.71 4.00 1.63
C GLU A 40 25.16 2.80 2.41
N ILE A 41 24.29 1.98 1.79
CA ILE A 41 23.66 0.85 2.45
C ILE A 41 24.57 -0.39 2.36
N PRO A 42 25.06 -0.90 3.52
CA PRO A 42 25.90 -2.10 3.54
C PRO A 42 25.10 -3.37 3.22
N ASP A 43 25.78 -4.39 2.69
CA ASP A 43 25.19 -5.72 2.43
C ASP A 43 24.68 -6.41 3.70
N ASP A 44 25.20 -6.02 4.86
CA ASP A 44 24.79 -6.52 6.18
C ASP A 44 23.31 -6.25 6.50
N ILE A 45 22.67 -5.33 5.77
CA ILE A 45 21.23 -5.06 5.89
C ILE A 45 20.37 -6.32 5.68
N LEU A 46 20.88 -7.34 4.97
CA LEU A 46 20.21 -8.62 4.77
C LEU A 46 20.01 -9.41 6.07
N ASN A 47 20.83 -9.14 7.09
CA ASN A 47 20.75 -9.76 8.42
C ASN A 47 20.02 -8.88 9.45
N TRP A 48 19.54 -7.69 9.04
CA TRP A 48 18.91 -6.73 9.91
C TRP A 48 17.38 -6.76 9.79
N ALA A 49 16.70 -6.47 10.89
CA ALA A 49 15.29 -6.13 10.91
C ALA A 49 15.12 -4.60 10.92
N VAL A 50 14.48 -4.06 9.91
CA VAL A 50 14.09 -2.64 9.83
C VAL A 50 12.71 -2.46 10.45
N VAL A 51 12.56 -1.54 11.41
CA VAL A 51 11.26 -1.20 12.00
C VAL A 51 10.52 -0.21 11.11
N CYS A 52 9.33 -0.59 10.64
CA CYS A 52 8.46 0.24 9.82
C CYS A 52 8.06 1.53 10.55
N GLU A 53 8.21 2.69 9.89
CA GLU A 53 7.89 4.01 10.47
C GLU A 53 6.41 4.18 10.86
N GLU A 54 5.50 3.56 10.10
CA GLU A 54 4.05 3.76 10.30
C GLU A 54 3.44 2.68 11.19
N SER A 55 3.79 1.41 10.95
CA SER A 55 3.18 0.30 11.68
C SER A 55 3.96 -0.12 12.92
N GLY A 56 5.19 0.36 13.11
CA GLY A 56 6.08 -0.06 14.21
C GLY A 56 6.52 -1.53 14.15
N LYS A 57 6.24 -2.22 13.03
CA LYS A 57 6.48 -3.66 12.88
C LYS A 57 7.77 -3.92 12.11
N PRO A 58 8.62 -4.87 12.55
CA PRO A 58 9.87 -5.13 11.86
C PRO A 58 9.66 -5.87 10.53
N PHE A 59 10.58 -5.68 9.60
CA PHE A 59 10.66 -6.42 8.35
C PHE A 59 12.12 -6.53 7.90
N ARG A 60 12.41 -7.54 7.08
CA ARG A 60 13.75 -7.76 6.49
C ARG A 60 13.72 -7.49 5.00
N ILE A 61 14.88 -7.16 4.44
CA ILE A 61 15.08 -7.04 3.00
C ILE A 61 15.76 -8.31 2.51
N VAL A 62 15.31 -8.83 1.36
CA VAL A 62 15.90 -10.02 0.76
C VAL A 62 16.95 -9.62 -0.27
N LYS A 63 17.95 -10.48 -0.52
CA LYS A 63 19.04 -10.26 -1.49
C LYS A 63 18.55 -9.77 -2.85
N GLN A 64 17.46 -10.36 -3.37
CA GLN A 64 16.86 -9.97 -4.64
C GLN A 64 16.30 -8.55 -4.61
N GLU A 65 15.70 -8.12 -3.49
CA GLU A 65 15.21 -6.75 -3.33
C GLU A 65 16.37 -5.75 -3.28
N LEU A 66 17.42 -6.05 -2.51
CA LEU A 66 18.61 -5.19 -2.43
C LEU A 66 19.30 -5.03 -3.80
N ALA A 67 19.43 -6.12 -4.56
CA ALA A 67 19.99 -6.08 -5.91
C ALA A 67 19.14 -5.21 -6.85
N LEU A 68 17.81 -5.30 -6.77
CA LEU A 68 16.90 -4.46 -7.54
C LEU A 68 17.05 -2.98 -7.17
N TYR A 69 17.12 -2.65 -5.88
CA TYR A 69 17.28 -1.27 -5.42
C TYR A 69 18.58 -0.65 -5.92
N ARG A 70 19.68 -1.40 -5.91
CA ARG A 70 20.96 -0.97 -6.48
C ARG A 70 20.91 -0.79 -7.99
N GLN A 71 20.30 -1.73 -8.72
CA GLN A 71 20.18 -1.63 -10.18
C GLN A 71 19.40 -0.38 -10.61
N LEU A 72 18.39 0.00 -9.81
CA LEU A 72 17.53 1.16 -10.10
C LEU A 72 18.07 2.46 -9.51
N GLY A 73 19.11 2.43 -8.68
CA GLY A 73 19.63 3.62 -7.99
C GLY A 73 18.63 4.23 -7.01
N ILE A 74 17.80 3.40 -6.35
CA ILE A 74 16.76 3.88 -5.40
C ILE A 74 17.03 3.38 -3.99
N PRO A 75 16.71 4.17 -2.95
CA PRO A 75 16.92 3.77 -1.57
C PRO A 75 16.01 2.60 -1.16
N VAL A 76 16.45 1.90 -0.13
CA VAL A 76 15.68 0.85 0.53
C VAL A 76 14.42 1.46 1.18
N PRO A 77 13.27 0.76 1.15
CA PRO A 77 12.04 1.26 1.72
C PRO A 77 12.11 1.38 3.24
N ARG A 78 11.56 2.48 3.78
CA ARG A 78 11.36 2.70 5.22
C ARG A 78 10.08 2.07 5.77
N ARG A 79 9.16 1.69 4.87
CA ARG A 79 7.87 1.06 5.18
C ARG A 79 7.88 -0.42 4.80
N ARG A 80 7.31 -1.26 5.65
CA ARG A 80 7.19 -2.70 5.39
C ARG A 80 6.37 -2.98 4.13
N PRO A 81 6.57 -4.14 3.46
CA PRO A 81 5.85 -4.47 2.22
C PRO A 81 4.32 -4.35 2.32
N LEU A 82 3.73 -4.81 3.43
CA LEU A 82 2.29 -4.68 3.66
C LEU A 82 1.82 -3.24 3.78
N GLN A 83 2.62 -2.36 4.40
CA GLN A 83 2.27 -0.94 4.51
C GLN A 83 2.34 -0.28 3.14
N ARG A 84 3.42 -0.50 2.38
CA ARG A 84 3.51 -0.02 0.99
C ARG A 84 2.35 -0.50 0.11
N HIS A 85 1.91 -1.73 0.32
CA HIS A 85 0.74 -2.29 -0.37
C HIS A 85 -0.56 -1.57 0.05
N LYS A 86 -0.74 -1.28 1.34
CA LYS A 86 -1.88 -0.48 1.82
C LYS A 86 -1.87 0.93 1.25
N ASP A 87 -0.73 1.61 1.31
CA ASP A 87 -0.57 2.98 0.79
C ASP A 87 -0.94 3.02 -0.70
N ARG A 88 -0.40 2.09 -1.49
CA ARG A 88 -0.73 1.97 -2.92
C ARG A 88 -2.22 1.70 -3.14
N ASN A 89 -2.85 0.89 -2.30
CA ASN A 89 -4.28 0.61 -2.41
C ASN A 89 -5.14 1.83 -2.06
N MET A 90 -4.69 2.70 -1.15
CA MET A 90 -5.38 3.94 -0.79
C MET A 90 -5.38 4.98 -1.92
N LEU A 91 -4.41 4.90 -2.84
CA LEU A 91 -4.38 5.75 -4.04
C LEU A 91 -5.42 5.33 -5.10
N ARG A 92 -6.08 4.17 -4.93
CA ARG A 92 -7.13 3.73 -5.84
C ARG A 92 -8.46 4.35 -5.45
N ASN A 93 -9.28 4.64 -6.45
CA ASN A 93 -10.67 5.02 -6.19
C ASN A 93 -11.41 3.91 -5.42
N SER A 94 -12.43 4.31 -4.66
CA SER A 94 -13.29 3.36 -3.97
C SER A 94 -13.92 2.39 -4.96
N ARG A 95 -14.30 1.21 -4.45
CA ARG A 95 -15.07 0.20 -5.18
C ARG A 95 -16.58 0.45 -5.16
N ASP A 96 -16.99 1.59 -4.59
CA ASP A 96 -18.37 2.03 -4.59
C ASP A 96 -18.66 2.84 -5.87
N LEU A 97 -19.85 2.63 -6.44
CA LEU A 97 -20.37 3.43 -7.54
C LEU A 97 -21.37 4.44 -6.98
N TRP A 98 -21.12 5.70 -7.28
CA TRP A 98 -21.94 6.84 -6.88
C TRP A 98 -22.71 7.38 -8.06
N GLU A 99 -23.94 7.80 -7.82
CA GLU A 99 -24.72 8.57 -8.78
C GLU A 99 -24.26 10.03 -8.73
N ARG A 100 -23.75 10.54 -9.85
CA ARG A 100 -23.39 11.95 -10.04
C ARG A 100 -24.04 12.48 -11.31
N LYS A 101 -24.05 13.81 -11.46
CA LYS A 101 -24.40 14.46 -12.72
C LYS A 101 -23.13 14.87 -13.45
N CYS A 102 -23.11 14.71 -14.76
CA CYS A 102 -22.04 15.21 -15.61
C CYS A 102 -21.88 16.72 -15.43
N ASP A 103 -20.68 17.18 -15.08
CA ASP A 103 -20.43 18.60 -14.80
C ASP A 103 -20.56 19.51 -16.03
N LYS A 104 -20.67 18.95 -17.25
CA LYS A 104 -20.83 19.71 -18.50
C LYS A 104 -22.26 19.75 -19.02
N CYS A 105 -22.96 18.62 -19.02
CA CYS A 105 -24.30 18.51 -19.63
C CYS A 105 -25.42 18.13 -18.65
N GLY A 106 -25.10 17.88 -17.38
CA GLY A 106 -26.07 17.53 -16.34
C GLY A 106 -26.67 16.13 -16.44
N LYS A 107 -26.26 15.31 -17.42
CA LYS A 107 -26.73 13.92 -17.57
C LYS A 107 -26.33 13.08 -16.35
N ASP A 108 -27.24 12.22 -15.89
CA ASP A 108 -26.96 11.25 -14.82
C ASP A 108 -25.89 10.24 -15.26
N ILE A 109 -24.91 10.02 -14.40
CA ILE A 109 -23.78 9.12 -14.59
C ILE A 109 -23.51 8.33 -13.31
N GLN A 110 -22.94 7.14 -13.47
CA GLN A 110 -22.38 6.37 -12.37
C GLN A 110 -20.86 6.45 -12.41
N THR A 111 -20.24 6.70 -11.26
CA THR A 111 -18.80 6.93 -11.18
C THR A 111 -18.22 6.47 -9.86
N SER A 112 -16.95 6.09 -9.85
CA SER A 112 -16.21 5.74 -8.62
C SER A 112 -15.76 6.97 -7.82
N TYR A 113 -16.00 8.17 -8.36
CA TYR A 113 -15.69 9.44 -7.70
C TYR A 113 -16.86 9.84 -6.81
N ASP A 114 -16.62 9.85 -5.50
CA ASP A 114 -17.58 10.32 -4.51
C ASP A 114 -18.06 11.76 -4.83
N PRO A 115 -19.36 12.09 -4.70
CA PRO A 115 -19.91 13.42 -4.97
C PRO A 115 -19.28 14.57 -4.17
N GLU A 116 -18.75 14.30 -2.97
CA GLU A 116 -18.08 15.29 -2.13
C GLU A 116 -16.66 15.64 -2.62
N ARG A 117 -16.10 14.83 -3.53
CA ARG A 117 -14.76 15.10 -4.05
C ARG A 117 -14.76 16.24 -5.08
N PRO A 118 -13.73 17.10 -5.08
CA PRO A 118 -13.70 18.31 -5.89
C PRO A 118 -13.42 18.08 -7.39
N GLU A 119 -13.10 16.86 -7.83
CA GLU A 119 -12.79 16.63 -9.23
C GLU A 119 -14.03 16.74 -10.13
N ARG A 120 -13.81 17.28 -11.34
CA ARG A 120 -14.83 17.36 -12.40
C ARG A 120 -14.98 16.01 -13.09
N VAL A 121 -16.21 15.52 -13.19
CA VAL A 121 -16.56 14.25 -13.81
C VAL A 121 -17.48 14.50 -15.00
N TYR A 122 -17.02 14.10 -16.18
CA TYR A 122 -17.78 14.18 -17.42
C TYR A 122 -18.36 12.82 -17.80
N CYS A 123 -19.51 12.85 -18.48
CA CYS A 123 -19.98 11.68 -19.20
C CYS A 123 -19.06 11.40 -20.40
N GLU A 124 -19.06 10.15 -20.87
CA GLU A 124 -18.23 9.70 -21.99
C GLU A 124 -18.31 10.64 -23.21
N ASN A 125 -19.52 11.01 -23.64
CA ASN A 125 -19.73 11.93 -24.78
C ASN A 125 -19.12 13.33 -24.56
N CYS A 126 -19.14 13.84 -23.33
CA CYS A 126 -18.56 15.16 -23.02
C CYS A 126 -17.04 15.08 -22.90
N TYR A 127 -16.52 14.00 -22.32
CA TYR A 127 -15.09 13.75 -22.22
C TYR A 127 -14.44 13.61 -23.61
N LEU A 128 -15.05 12.81 -24.50
CA LEU A 128 -14.51 12.58 -25.85
C LEU A 128 -14.41 13.87 -26.67
N LYS A 129 -15.34 14.82 -26.49
CA LYS A 129 -15.31 16.14 -27.18
C LYS A 129 -14.29 17.12 -26.62
N GLU A 130 -13.77 16.88 -25.43
CA GLU A 130 -12.75 17.75 -24.79
C GLU A 130 -11.34 17.21 -25.06
N VAL A 131 -11.20 15.89 -25.21
CA VAL A 131 -9.90 15.23 -25.40
C VAL A 131 -9.55 15.04 -26.88
N TYR A 132 -10.54 14.94 -27.77
CA TYR A 132 -10.37 14.83 -29.22
C TYR A 132 -11.07 16.00 -29.92
#